data_AF-A0A7X8DGC2-F1
#
_entry.id   AF-A0A7X8DGC2-F1
#
_cell.length_a   1.000
_cell.length_b   1.000
_cell.length_c   1.000
_cell.angle_alpha   90.00
_cell.angle_beta   90.00
_cell.angle_gamma   90.00
#
_symmetry.space_group_name_H-M   'P 1'
#
loop_
_entity.id
_entity.type
_entity.pdbx_description
1 polymer ?
#
loop_
_entity_poly.entity_id
_entity_poly.type
_entity_poly.pdbx_seq_one_letter_code
_entity_poly.pdbx_strand_id
1 'polypeptide(L)'
;MIKYIKDLVCRDGEKGVGKDGTVPGSQVRGIVQGRHKEKGIPTYFVELISNRELLVKYLETIKIEVVVLEKALNNTGHKTTMGGSK
;
A
#
# COMPACT_ATOMS: atom_id res chain seq x y z
N MET A 1 -8.00 -12.45 5.32
CA MET A 1 -7.59 -11.28 6.15
C MET A 1 -6.19 -10.87 5.75
N ILE A 2 -5.90 -9.57 5.65
CA ILE A 2 -4.55 -9.04 5.39
C ILE A 2 -4.08 -8.25 6.61
N LYS A 3 -2.87 -8.53 7.10
CA LYS A 3 -2.24 -7.84 8.24
C LYS A 3 -1.02 -7.04 7.78
N TYR A 4 -0.97 -5.76 8.14
CA TYR A 4 0.10 -4.84 7.77
C TYR A 4 1.22 -4.83 8.81
N ILE A 5 2.44 -5.16 8.36
CA ILE A 5 3.67 -5.09 9.16
C ILE A 5 4.18 -3.65 9.28
N LYS A 6 5.16 -3.42 10.17
CA LYS A 6 5.80 -2.10 10.37
C LYS A 6 6.97 -1.85 9.41
N ASP A 7 7.43 -2.90 8.74
CA ASP A 7 8.60 -2.84 7.86
C ASP A 7 8.27 -2.04 6.60
N LEU A 8 9.20 -1.16 6.25
CA LEU A 8 9.24 -0.43 4.99
C LEU A 8 10.38 -1.04 4.18
N VAL A 9 10.12 -1.35 2.91
CA VAL A 9 11.12 -1.93 2.01
C VAL A 9 11.10 -1.14 0.70
N CYS A 10 12.28 -0.69 0.27
CA CYS A 10 12.49 -0.03 -1.02
C CYS A 10 13.21 -0.97 -2.02
N ARG A 11 13.32 -0.51 -3.27
CA ARG A 11 13.72 -1.30 -4.47
C ARG A 11 14.97 -2.18 -4.31
N ASP A 12 15.95 -1.75 -3.50
CA ASP A 12 17.22 -2.47 -3.31
C ASP A 12 17.23 -3.34 -2.03
N GLY A 13 16.06 -3.58 -1.44
CA GLY A 13 15.94 -4.31 -0.18
C GLY A 13 16.32 -3.48 1.04
N GLU A 14 16.56 -2.18 0.88
CA GLU A 14 16.72 -1.24 1.99
C GLU A 14 15.49 -1.31 2.89
N LYS A 15 15.72 -1.67 4.15
CA LYS A 15 14.67 -1.82 5.16
C LYS A 15 14.70 -0.64 6.11
N GLY A 16 13.52 -0.19 6.50
CA GLY A 16 13.32 0.69 7.64
C GLY A 16 12.08 0.27 8.40
N VAL A 17 11.84 0.95 9.51
CA VAL A 17 10.65 0.73 10.33
C VAL A 17 9.93 2.06 10.41
N GLY A 18 8.62 2.06 10.13
CA GLY A 18 7.81 3.24 10.36
C GLY A 18 7.91 3.68 11.82
N LYS A 19 8.24 4.97 12.05
CA LYS A 19 8.30 5.57 13.39
C LYS A 19 6.93 5.54 14.06
N ASP A 20 6.89 5.69 15.39
CA ASP A 20 5.63 5.86 16.11
C ASP A 20 4.88 7.10 15.60
N GLY A 21 3.56 6.98 15.46
CA GLY A 21 2.72 7.99 14.78
C GLY A 21 2.64 7.84 13.26
N THR A 22 3.40 6.95 12.62
CA THR A 22 3.23 6.65 11.19
C THR A 22 1.88 6.02 10.93
N VAL A 23 1.08 6.64 10.04
CA VAL A 23 -0.19 6.12 9.56
C VAL A 23 0.05 4.76 8.88
N PRO A 24 -0.51 3.65 9.39
CA PRO A 24 -0.35 2.35 8.75
C PRO A 24 -0.95 2.33 7.34
N GLY A 25 -0.28 1.65 6.40
CA GLY A 25 -0.75 1.52 5.02
C GLY A 25 -2.15 0.89 4.87
N SER A 26 -2.59 0.11 5.85
CA SER A 26 -3.95 -0.41 5.99
C SER A 26 -5.01 0.68 6.07
N GLN A 27 -4.76 1.76 6.83
CA GLN A 27 -5.73 2.85 6.96
C GLN A 27 -5.90 3.58 5.62
N VAL A 28 -4.79 3.93 4.96
CA VAL A 28 -4.81 4.56 3.63
C VAL A 28 -5.51 3.65 2.62
N ARG A 29 -5.17 2.35 2.62
CA ARG A 29 -5.80 1.40 1.71
C ARG A 29 -7.29 1.21 1.99
N GLY A 30 -7.70 1.19 3.25
CA GLY A 30 -9.11 1.10 3.64
C GLY A 30 -9.93 2.26 3.09
N ILE A 31 -9.42 3.49 3.19
CA ILE A 31 -10.07 4.69 2.63
C ILE A 31 -10.20 4.60 1.11
N VAL A 32 -9.09 4.30 0.41
CA VAL A 32 -9.08 4.24 -1.05
C VAL A 32 -10.02 3.15 -1.57
N GLN A 33 -9.96 1.95 -0.98
CA GLN A 33 -10.79 0.83 -1.40
C GLN A 33 -12.27 1.01 -1.02
N GLY A 34 -12.55 1.68 0.11
CA GLY A 34 -13.91 2.09 0.47
C GLY A 34 -14.52 2.99 -0.60
N ARG A 35 -13.78 4.00 -1.06
CA ARG A 35 -14.23 4.89 -2.16
C ARG A 35 -14.43 4.15 -3.49
N HIS A 36 -13.57 3.18 -3.81
CA HIS A 36 -13.78 2.34 -5.00
C HIS A 36 -15.09 1.55 -4.90
N LYS A 37 -15.36 0.95 -3.74
CA LYS A 37 -16.60 0.21 -3.47
C LYS A 37 -17.84 1.11 -3.59
N GLU A 38 -17.79 2.32 -3.03
CA GLU A 38 -18.87 3.32 -3.15
C GLU A 38 -19.17 3.72 -4.61
N LYS A 39 -18.13 3.75 -5.46
CA LYS A 39 -18.25 4.02 -6.90
C LYS A 39 -18.65 2.79 -7.74
N GLY A 40 -18.93 1.65 -7.11
CA GLY A 40 -19.27 0.41 -7.81
C GLY A 40 -18.09 -0.27 -8.52
N ILE A 41 -16.85 0.14 -8.24
CA ILE A 41 -15.66 -0.50 -8.81
C ILE A 41 -15.44 -1.84 -8.08
N PRO A 42 -15.38 -2.97 -8.82
CA PRO A 42 -15.12 -4.27 -8.21
C PRO A 42 -13.80 -4.27 -7.45
N THR A 43 -13.87 -4.61 -6.17
CA THR A 43 -12.70 -4.70 -5.29
C THR A 43 -12.82 -5.92 -4.38
N TYR A 44 -11.66 -6.42 -3.95
CA TYR A 44 -11.56 -7.49 -2.96
C TYR A 44 -11.88 -6.99 -1.54
N PHE A 45 -11.92 -5.68 -1.33
CA PHE A 45 -12.11 -5.06 -0.03
C PHE A 45 -13.51 -5.30 0.56
N VAL A 46 -13.56 -5.70 1.83
CA VAL A 46 -14.80 -5.81 2.60
C VAL A 46 -14.91 -4.64 3.56
N GLU A 47 -13.95 -4.51 4.49
CA GLU A 47 -13.88 -3.45 5.50
C GLU A 47 -12.48 -3.34 6.18
N LEU A 48 -12.25 -2.23 6.89
CA LEU A 48 -11.09 -2.02 7.78
C LEU A 48 -11.48 -2.44 9.19
N ILE A 49 -10.90 -3.53 9.69
CA ILE A 49 -11.27 -4.11 11.00
C ILE A 49 -10.42 -3.57 12.15
N SER A 50 -9.20 -3.08 11.85
CA SER A 50 -8.33 -2.41 12.83
C SER A 50 -7.33 -1.50 12.12
N ASN A 51 -6.55 -0.73 12.89
CA ASN A 51 -5.51 0.12 12.32
C ASN A 51 -4.51 -0.63 11.42
N ARG A 52 -4.35 -1.95 11.56
CA ARG A 52 -3.38 -2.76 10.81
C ARG A 52 -3.99 -3.92 10.01
N GLU A 53 -5.30 -4.07 9.99
CA GLU A 53 -5.93 -5.26 9.43
C GLU A 53 -7.11 -4.93 8.52
N LEU A 54 -7.15 -5.61 7.38
CA LEU A 54 -8.23 -5.52 6.40
C LEU A 54 -8.93 -6.87 6.27
N LEU A 55 -10.26 -6.84 6.31
CA LEU A 55 -11.08 -7.97 5.86
C LEU A 55 -11.25 -7.88 4.35
N VAL A 56 -10.98 -8.99 3.67
CA VAL A 56 -10.93 -9.08 2.21
C VAL A 56 -11.53 -10.39 1.72
N LYS A 57 -12.09 -10.38 0.52
CA LYS A 57 -12.46 -11.57 -0.24
C LYS A 57 -11.19 -12.31 -0.65
N TYR A 58 -11.22 -13.63 -0.57
CA TYR A 58 -10.15 -14.46 -1.13
C TYR A 58 -10.20 -14.40 -2.66
N LEU A 59 -9.03 -14.23 -3.29
CA LEU A 59 -8.86 -14.21 -4.74
C LEU A 59 -7.53 -14.89 -5.08
N GLU A 60 -7.48 -15.50 -6.26
CA GLU A 60 -6.23 -15.94 -6.86
C GLU A 60 -5.55 -14.74 -7.56
N THR A 61 -4.29 -14.47 -7.22
CA THR A 61 -3.55 -13.32 -7.76
C THR A 61 -2.96 -13.63 -9.13
N ILE A 62 -3.33 -12.85 -10.13
CA ILE A 62 -2.61 -12.80 -11.41
C ILE A 62 -1.27 -12.09 -11.16
N LYS A 63 -0.14 -12.74 -11.48
CA LYS A 63 1.23 -12.25 -11.20
C LYS A 63 1.69 -11.17 -12.20
N ILE A 64 0.92 -10.08 -12.31
CA ILE A 64 1.21 -8.93 -13.16
C ILE A 64 1.04 -7.66 -12.32
N GLU A 65 2.00 -6.74 -12.42
CA GLU A 65 1.86 -5.38 -11.89
C GLU A 65 1.34 -4.45 -12.99
N VAL A 66 0.19 -3.81 -12.76
CA VAL A 66 -0.40 -2.85 -13.70
C VAL A 66 -0.04 -1.44 -13.25
N VAL A 67 0.70 -0.72 -14.09
CA VAL A 67 1.17 0.65 -13.82
C VAL A 67 0.42 1.62 -14.73
N VAL A 68 -0.23 2.63 -14.14
CA VAL A 68 -0.91 3.71 -14.86
C VAL A 68 -0.17 5.02 -14.56
N LEU A 69 0.28 5.71 -15.60
CA LEU A 69 0.98 6.99 -15.51
C LEU A 69 0.19 8.05 -16.28
N GLU A 70 -0.22 9.12 -15.60
CA GLU A 70 -0.84 10.28 -16.26
C GLU A 70 0.18 11.08 -17.08
N LYS A 71 1.45 11.07 -16.66
CA LYS A 71 2.57 11.71 -17.33
C LYS A 71 3.77 10.75 -17.36
N ALA A 72 4.58 10.85 -18.41
CA ALA A 72 5.82 10.10 -18.48
C ALA A 72 6.69 10.42 -17.25
N LEU A 73 7.00 9.39 -16.47
CA LEU A 73 7.93 9.44 -15.36
C LEU A 73 9.19 8.72 -15.79
N ASN A 74 10.32 9.37 -15.61
CA ASN A 74 11.61 8.73 -15.88
C ASN A 74 11.92 7.81 -14.69
N ASN A 75 11.71 6.50 -14.85
CA ASN A 75 12.04 5.49 -13.83
C ASN A 75 13.56 5.16 -13.81
N THR A 76 14.39 6.00 -14.43
CA THR A 76 15.83 5.96 -14.32
C THR A 76 16.29 6.53 -12.98
N GLY A 77 16.36 5.66 -11.96
CA GLY A 77 17.44 5.72 -10.97
C GLY A 77 17.44 6.80 -9.89
N HIS A 78 16.35 7.55 -9.66
CA HIS A 78 16.31 8.41 -8.46
C HIS A 78 16.22 7.54 -7.20
N LYS A 79 17.37 7.32 -6.55
CA LYS A 79 17.45 6.79 -5.17
C LYS A 79 16.87 7.84 -4.23
N THR A 80 15.61 7.68 -3.85
CA THR A 80 15.08 8.35 -2.65
C THR A 80 15.60 7.57 -1.43
N THR A 81 16.73 8.01 -0.88
CA THR A 81 17.18 7.55 0.44
C THR A 81 16.09 7.84 1.45
N MET A 82 15.69 6.86 2.27
CA MET A 82 14.76 7.13 3.36
C MET A 82 15.41 8.13 4.33
N GLY A 83 14.91 9.36 4.34
CA GLY A 83 15.39 10.43 5.21
C GLY A 83 15.15 10.07 6.67
N GLY A 84 16.15 9.48 7.31
CA GLY A 84 16.21 9.35 8.75
C GLY A 84 16.67 10.67 9.36
N SER A 85 15.73 11.53 9.78
CA SER A 85 16.07 12.58 10.75
C SER A 85 16.54 11.90 12.03
N LYS A 86 17.81 12.16 12.38
CA LYS A 86 18.41 11.93 13.71
C LYS A 86 17.66 12.71 14.78
#